data_AF-A0A7C1J8V4-F1
#
_entry.id   AF-A0A7C1J8V4-F1
#
_cell.length_a   1.000
_cell.length_b   1.000
_cell.length_c   1.000
_cell.angle_alpha   90.00
_cell.angle_beta   90.00
_cell.angle_gamma   90.00
#
_symmetry.space_group_name_H-M   'P 1'
#
loop_
_entity.id
_entity.type
_entity.pdbx_description
1 polymer ?
#
loop_
_entity_poly.entity_id
_entity_poly.type
_entity_poly.pdbx_seq_one_letter_code
_entity_poly.pdbx_strand_id
1 'polypeptide(L)'
;MHSLRSDAGQEPSLSRLADRSFLALVAVFVVLGTVYNVCTPLFEAPDELFHYPFVRHLALGGGLPVQDTADPEPWHQEGGQPPLYYALAALVTCWVPSDDLPEIAQPNPHADVGVIRPGGSPNMVVHTPRERWPYRGAVLAVHLAREVSVLLGALTLLFTYLLAREVLPDRPL
;
A
#
# COMPACT_ATOMS: atom_id res chain seq x y z
N MET A 1 -20.19 27.86 56.72
CA MET A 1 -19.38 28.32 55.56
C MET A 1 -18.98 27.10 54.75
N HIS A 2 -19.84 26.70 53.81
CA HIS A 2 -19.65 25.51 52.98
C HIS A 2 -18.97 25.96 51.68
N SER A 3 -17.71 25.58 51.50
CA SER A 3 -17.00 25.78 50.23
C SER A 3 -17.54 24.75 49.23
N LEU A 4 -18.30 25.23 48.24
CA LEU A 4 -18.63 24.44 47.06
C LEU A 4 -17.39 24.40 46.18
N ARG A 5 -16.64 23.29 46.26
CA ARG A 5 -15.76 22.87 45.17
C ARG A 5 -16.64 22.67 43.95
N SER A 6 -16.57 23.62 43.04
CA SER A 6 -17.04 23.46 41.66
C SER A 6 -16.19 22.35 41.03
N ASP A 7 -16.71 21.12 41.09
CA ASP A 7 -16.30 20.02 40.23
C ASP A 7 -16.83 20.35 38.83
N ALA A 8 -16.21 21.35 38.19
CA ALA A 8 -16.41 21.59 36.78
C ALA A 8 -15.77 20.41 36.06
N GLY A 9 -16.59 19.39 35.79
CA GLY A 9 -16.26 18.27 34.92
C GLY A 9 -15.54 18.80 33.70
N GLN A 10 -14.33 18.28 33.49
CA GLN A 10 -13.44 18.71 32.43
C GLN A 10 -13.99 18.19 31.10
N GLU A 11 -15.03 18.85 30.60
CA GLU A 11 -15.60 18.64 29.27
C GLU A 11 -14.44 18.69 28.26
N PRO A 12 -14.17 17.60 27.53
CA PRO A 12 -13.07 17.57 26.59
C PRO A 12 -13.28 18.68 25.55
N SER A 13 -12.25 19.51 25.32
CA SER A 13 -12.34 20.59 24.32
C SER A 13 -12.67 19.98 22.96
N LEU A 14 -13.56 20.62 22.21
CA LEU A 14 -14.00 20.15 20.88
C LEU A 14 -12.81 19.82 19.95
N SER A 15 -11.72 20.59 20.05
CA SER A 15 -10.45 20.32 19.35
C SER A 15 -9.84 18.95 19.69
N ARG A 16 -9.79 18.57 20.98
CA ARG A 16 -9.25 17.28 21.40
C ARG A 16 -10.13 16.12 20.97
N LEU A 17 -11.45 16.33 20.92
CA LEU A 17 -12.37 15.32 20.39
C LEU A 17 -12.20 15.15 18.89
N ALA A 18 -12.09 16.25 18.13
CA ALA A 18 -11.82 16.23 16.70
C ALA A 18 -10.48 15.53 16.39
N ASP A 19 -9.42 15.86 17.12
CA ASP A 19 -8.10 15.20 16.98
C ASP A 19 -8.21 13.68 17.24
N ARG A 20 -8.94 13.26 18.29
CA ARG A 20 -9.16 11.84 18.61
C ARG A 20 -9.97 11.11 17.54
N SER A 21 -11.04 11.72 17.06
CA SER A 21 -11.88 11.17 15.99
C SER A 21 -11.10 11.03 14.69
N PHE A 22 -10.26 12.02 14.36
CA PHE A 22 -9.37 11.95 13.21
C PHE A 22 -8.34 10.81 13.36
N LEU A 23 -7.69 10.68 14.52
CA LEU A 23 -6.77 9.57 14.79
C LEU A 23 -7.47 8.20 14.69
N ALA A 24 -8.71 8.10 15.19
CA ALA A 24 -9.50 6.88 15.05
C ALA A 24 -9.81 6.57 13.58
N LEU A 25 -10.13 7.58 12.77
CA LEU A 25 -10.35 7.43 11.33
C LEU A 25 -9.08 6.94 10.62
N VAL A 26 -7.92 7.52 10.93
CA VAL A 26 -6.63 7.07 10.36
C VAL A 26 -6.32 5.64 10.79
N ALA A 27 -6.55 5.29 12.06
CA ALA A 27 -6.36 3.92 12.53
C ALA A 27 -7.27 2.93 11.79
N VAL A 28 -8.56 3.27 11.60
CA VAL A 28 -9.49 2.45 10.81
C VAL A 28 -9.02 2.33 9.36
N PHE A 29 -8.58 3.42 8.74
CA PHE A 29 -8.03 3.40 7.38
C PHE A 29 -6.84 2.46 7.26
N VAL A 30 -5.86 2.56 8.17
CA VAL A 30 -4.67 1.68 8.17
C VAL A 30 -5.09 0.22 8.36
N VAL A 31 -5.95 -0.09 9.34
CA VAL A 31 -6.43 -1.46 9.56
C VAL A 31 -7.11 -2.02 8.33
N LEU A 32 -8.02 -1.27 7.69
CA LEU A 32 -8.70 -1.71 6.47
C LEU A 32 -7.73 -1.86 5.30
N GLY A 33 -6.77 -0.94 5.16
CA GLY A 33 -5.71 -1.00 4.16
C GLY A 33 -4.82 -2.24 4.32
N THR A 34 -4.41 -2.55 5.54
CA THR A 34 -3.63 -3.77 5.85
C THR A 34 -4.47 -5.04 5.64
N VAL A 35 -5.76 -5.04 5.99
CA VAL A 35 -6.67 -6.16 5.66
C VAL A 35 -6.76 -6.35 4.15
N TYR A 36 -6.92 -5.27 3.38
CA TYR A 36 -6.94 -5.33 1.93
C TYR A 36 -5.62 -5.86 1.35
N ASN A 37 -4.49 -5.40 1.90
CA ASN A 37 -3.13 -5.88 1.58
C ASN A 37 -3.01 -7.40 1.77
N VAL A 38 -3.54 -7.94 2.87
CA VAL A 38 -3.47 -9.37 3.21
C VAL A 38 -4.47 -10.22 2.41
N CYS A 39 -5.68 -9.72 2.17
CA CYS A 39 -6.76 -10.49 1.55
C CYS A 39 -6.73 -10.48 0.02
N THR A 40 -6.10 -9.48 -0.60
CA THR A 40 -5.95 -9.43 -2.06
C THR A 40 -4.87 -10.41 -2.50
N PRO A 41 -5.16 -11.38 -3.38
CA PRO A 41 -4.13 -12.29 -3.89
C PRO A 41 -2.98 -11.52 -4.55
N LEU A 42 -1.76 -12.06 -4.49
CA LEU A 42 -0.60 -11.36 -5.02
C LEU A 42 -0.69 -11.21 -6.54
N PHE A 43 -0.35 -10.03 -7.05
CA PHE A 43 -0.36 -9.69 -8.47
C PHE A 43 -1.72 -9.72 -9.17
N GLU A 44 -2.82 -9.82 -8.41
CA GLU A 44 -4.19 -9.69 -8.95
C GLU A 44 -4.72 -8.25 -8.85
N ALA A 45 -4.05 -7.39 -8.07
CA ALA A 45 -4.30 -5.97 -8.11
C ALA A 45 -3.80 -5.39 -9.44
N PRO A 46 -4.53 -4.45 -10.08
CA PRO A 46 -4.11 -3.84 -11.34
C PRO A 46 -2.67 -3.33 -11.26
N ASP A 47 -1.90 -3.62 -12.32
CA ASP A 47 -0.52 -3.17 -12.55
C ASP A 47 0.54 -3.58 -11.51
N GLU A 48 0.16 -4.26 -10.42
CA GLU A 48 1.10 -4.70 -9.38
C GLU A 48 2.20 -5.61 -9.94
N LEU A 49 1.85 -6.46 -10.91
CA LEU A 49 2.75 -7.36 -11.61
C LEU A 49 3.90 -6.61 -12.31
N PHE A 50 3.68 -5.33 -12.66
CA PHE A 50 4.68 -4.48 -13.33
C PHE A 50 5.36 -3.52 -12.34
N HIS A 51 4.63 -3.05 -11.32
CA HIS A 51 5.19 -2.15 -10.32
C HIS A 51 6.24 -2.83 -9.43
N TYR A 52 5.96 -4.04 -8.93
CA TYR A 52 6.85 -4.69 -7.98
C TYR A 52 8.21 -5.07 -8.58
N PRO A 53 8.32 -5.56 -9.83
CA PRO A 53 9.62 -5.76 -10.46
C PRO A 53 10.50 -4.51 -10.54
N PHE A 54 9.93 -3.32 -10.75
CA PHE A 54 10.68 -2.06 -10.66
C PHE A 54 11.18 -1.82 -9.22
N VAL A 55 10.33 -2.01 -8.21
CA VAL A 55 10.76 -1.96 -6.80
C VAL A 55 11.93 -2.90 -6.55
N ARG A 56 11.84 -4.16 -6.99
CA ARG A 56 12.90 -5.17 -6.84
C ARG A 56 14.18 -4.74 -7.56
N HIS A 57 14.09 -4.21 -8.78
CA HIS A 57 15.25 -3.74 -9.54
C HIS A 57 16.02 -2.65 -8.77
N LEU A 58 15.31 -1.67 -8.19
CA LEU A 58 15.94 -0.66 -7.34
C LEU A 58 16.50 -1.24 -6.05
N ALA A 59 15.78 -2.16 -5.40
CA ALA A 59 16.19 -2.82 -4.17
C ALA A 59 17.50 -3.62 -4.34
N LEU A 60 17.73 -4.14 -5.55
CA LEU A 60 18.97 -4.84 -5.95
C LEU A 60 20.08 -3.90 -6.43
N GLY A 61 19.84 -2.59 -6.48
CA GLY A 61 20.83 -1.60 -6.91
C GLY A 61 20.92 -1.41 -8.43
N GLY A 62 19.91 -1.82 -9.19
CA GLY A 62 19.88 -1.76 -10.66
C GLY A 62 19.87 -0.35 -11.29
N GLY A 63 19.63 0.69 -10.49
CA GLY A 63 19.49 2.07 -10.99
C GLY A 63 18.10 2.33 -11.58
N LEU A 64 17.94 3.43 -12.32
CA LEU A 64 16.67 3.73 -12.97
C LEU A 64 16.48 2.86 -14.21
N PRO A 65 15.30 2.25 -14.40
CA PRO A 65 14.97 1.50 -15.60
C PRO A 65 15.18 2.31 -16.88
N VAL A 66 15.67 1.63 -17.91
CA VAL A 66 15.70 2.14 -19.28
C VAL A 66 14.55 1.51 -20.03
N GLN A 67 13.76 2.33 -20.73
CA GLN A 67 12.66 1.85 -21.55
C GLN A 67 13.18 1.39 -22.90
N ASP A 68 13.02 0.10 -23.20
CA ASP A 68 13.30 -0.48 -24.51
C ASP A 68 12.03 -1.19 -25.04
N THR A 69 11.55 -0.79 -26.21
CA THR A 69 10.38 -1.40 -26.84
C THR A 69 10.66 -2.78 -27.41
N ALA A 70 11.93 -3.10 -27.70
CA ALA A 70 12.33 -4.42 -28.20
C ALA A 70 12.46 -5.45 -27.07
N ASP A 71 12.70 -4.99 -25.84
CA ASP A 71 12.80 -5.82 -24.63
C ASP A 71 12.16 -5.07 -23.45
N PRO A 72 10.83 -5.18 -23.27
CA PRO A 72 10.11 -4.32 -22.34
C PRO A 72 10.43 -4.56 -20.85
N GLU A 73 11.32 -5.50 -20.50
CA GLU A 73 11.68 -5.88 -19.13
C GLU A 73 10.44 -6.22 -18.26
N PRO A 74 10.61 -6.76 -17.04
CA PRO A 74 9.46 -7.17 -16.22
C PRO A 74 8.53 -6.03 -15.76
N TRP A 75 8.99 -4.77 -15.80
CA TRP A 75 8.18 -3.60 -15.41
C TRP A 75 7.43 -2.96 -16.58
N HIS A 76 7.66 -3.39 -17.82
CA HIS A 76 6.97 -2.86 -19.01
C HIS A 76 6.92 -1.31 -19.02
N GLN A 77 5.75 -0.73 -19.29
CA GLN A 77 5.53 0.71 -19.32
C GLN A 77 5.75 1.40 -17.96
N GLU A 78 5.68 0.66 -16.84
CA GLU A 78 5.83 1.23 -15.50
C GLU A 78 7.25 1.71 -15.22
N GLY A 79 8.25 1.22 -15.97
CA GLY A 79 9.62 1.73 -15.86
C GLY A 79 9.78 3.18 -16.32
N GLY A 80 8.79 3.75 -17.03
CA GLY A 80 8.75 5.17 -17.38
C GLY A 80 8.14 6.08 -16.29
N GLN A 81 7.58 5.50 -15.23
CA GLN A 81 6.93 6.26 -14.15
C GLN A 81 7.94 6.99 -13.25
N PRO A 82 7.54 8.09 -12.58
CA PRO A 82 8.39 8.77 -11.61
C PRO A 82 8.88 7.82 -10.48
N PRO A 83 10.17 7.88 -10.10
CA PRO A 83 10.80 6.82 -9.32
C PRO A 83 10.52 6.88 -7.80
N LEU A 84 9.90 7.95 -7.30
CA LEU A 84 9.83 8.22 -5.86
C LEU A 84 9.16 7.08 -5.08
N TYR A 85 8.00 6.61 -5.55
CA TYR A 85 7.29 5.51 -4.91
C TYR A 85 8.15 4.24 -4.89
N TYR A 86 8.73 3.89 -6.03
CA TYR A 86 9.54 2.68 -6.18
C TYR A 86 10.79 2.71 -5.29
N ALA A 87 11.43 3.88 -5.16
CA ALA A 87 12.58 4.06 -4.29
C ALA A 87 12.22 3.89 -2.80
N LEU A 88 11.08 4.45 -2.37
CA LEU A 88 10.59 4.26 -0.99
C LEU A 88 10.27 2.79 -0.69
N ALA A 89 9.55 2.12 -1.59
CA ALA A 89 9.25 0.70 -1.46
C ALA A 89 10.54 -0.15 -1.46
N ALA A 90 11.51 0.18 -2.32
CA ALA A 90 12.79 -0.51 -2.40
C ALA A 90 13.61 -0.38 -1.11
N LEU A 91 13.63 0.81 -0.50
CA LEU A 91 14.30 1.03 0.80
C LEU A 91 13.70 0.16 1.91
N VAL A 92 12.39 -0.10 1.87
CA VAL A 92 11.70 -0.94 2.86
C VAL A 92 11.89 -2.43 2.59
N THR A 93 12.13 -2.83 1.35
CA THR A 93 12.20 -4.25 0.94
C THR A 93 13.61 -4.77 0.64
N CYS A 94 14.64 -3.91 0.53
CA CYS A 94 15.99 -4.29 0.10
C CYS A 94 16.69 -5.35 0.96
N TRP A 95 16.26 -5.54 2.21
CA TRP A 95 16.80 -6.56 3.11
C TRP A 95 16.13 -7.94 2.93
N VAL A 96 15.07 -8.04 2.13
CA VAL A 96 14.31 -9.27 1.90
C VAL A 96 14.80 -9.94 0.61
N PRO A 97 15.35 -11.17 0.68
CA PRO A 97 15.67 -11.94 -0.52
C PRO A 97 14.40 -12.16 -1.35
N SER A 98 14.44 -11.86 -2.65
CA SER A 98 13.27 -11.94 -3.54
C SER A 98 13.60 -12.62 -4.86
N ASP A 99 14.53 -13.56 -4.83
CA ASP A 99 14.97 -14.32 -6.01
C ASP A 99 13.93 -15.32 -6.50
N ASP A 100 12.98 -15.68 -5.63
CA ASP A 100 11.84 -16.53 -5.96
C ASP A 100 10.69 -15.77 -6.65
N LEU A 101 10.85 -14.48 -6.94
CA LEU A 101 9.82 -13.70 -7.65
C LEU A 101 9.32 -14.38 -8.95
N PRO A 102 10.17 -14.94 -9.82
CA PRO A 102 9.70 -15.65 -11.03
C PRO A 102 8.86 -16.90 -10.71
N GLU A 103 9.03 -17.50 -9.54
CA GLU A 103 8.24 -18.66 -9.09
C GLU A 103 6.86 -18.22 -8.56
N ILE A 104 6.76 -17.02 -7.97
CA ILE A 104 5.53 -16.46 -7.41
C ILE A 104 4.70 -15.74 -8.48
N ALA A 105 5.35 -14.98 -9.37
CA ALA A 105 4.71 -14.16 -10.40
C ALA A 105 4.49 -14.94 -11.72
N GLN A 106 4.21 -16.24 -11.64
CA GLN A 106 4.02 -17.08 -12.84
C GLN A 106 2.70 -16.70 -13.53
N PRO A 107 2.73 -16.22 -14.79
CA PRO A 107 1.52 -15.89 -15.52
C PRO A 107 0.61 -17.12 -15.67
N ASN A 108 -0.70 -16.92 -15.49
CA ASN A 108 -1.68 -17.97 -15.70
C ASN A 108 -2.00 -18.11 -17.21
N PRO A 109 -1.71 -19.26 -17.86
CA PRO A 109 -2.01 -19.45 -19.28
C PRO A 109 -3.51 -19.42 -19.62
N HIS A 110 -4.36 -19.56 -18.60
CA HIS A 110 -5.81 -19.55 -18.71
C HIS A 110 -6.45 -18.24 -18.23
N ALA A 111 -5.65 -17.19 -18.03
CA ALA A 111 -6.13 -15.88 -17.61
C ALA A 111 -7.04 -15.27 -18.68
N ASP A 112 -8.34 -15.14 -18.35
CA ASP A 112 -9.36 -14.48 -19.15
C ASP A 112 -9.65 -13.08 -18.54
N VAL A 113 -8.60 -12.28 -18.34
CA VAL A 113 -8.68 -10.97 -17.67
C VAL A 113 -9.62 -10.03 -18.44
N GLY A 114 -10.64 -9.51 -17.77
CA GLY A 114 -11.64 -8.63 -18.38
C GLY A 114 -12.62 -9.33 -19.34
N VAL A 115 -12.55 -10.66 -19.46
CA VAL A 115 -13.44 -11.45 -20.34
C VAL A 115 -14.35 -12.32 -19.49
N ILE A 116 -15.66 -12.07 -19.53
CA ILE A 116 -16.64 -12.88 -18.82
C ILE A 116 -16.96 -14.12 -19.67
N ARG A 117 -16.25 -15.23 -19.42
CA ARG A 117 -16.48 -16.53 -20.06
C ARG A 117 -16.89 -17.58 -19.03
N PRO A 118 -17.90 -18.43 -19.31
CA PRO A 118 -18.19 -19.59 -18.47
C PRO A 118 -16.96 -20.51 -18.35
N GLY A 119 -16.47 -20.71 -17.13
CA GLY A 119 -15.28 -21.52 -16.86
C GLY A 119 -13.93 -20.83 -17.13
N GLY A 120 -13.92 -19.55 -17.50
CA GLY A 120 -12.69 -18.76 -17.60
C GLY A 120 -12.06 -18.50 -16.24
N SER A 121 -10.72 -18.38 -16.20
CA SER A 121 -10.01 -18.05 -14.97
C SER A 121 -9.82 -16.53 -14.88
N PRO A 122 -10.30 -15.86 -13.82
CA PRO A 122 -10.08 -14.42 -13.66
C PRO A 122 -8.67 -14.08 -13.19
N ASN A 123 -7.87 -15.07 -12.76
CA ASN A 123 -6.56 -14.85 -12.15
C ASN A 123 -5.50 -14.59 -13.22
N MET A 124 -4.74 -13.51 -13.04
CA MET A 124 -3.58 -13.16 -13.87
C MET A 124 -2.38 -14.07 -13.61
N VAL A 125 -2.22 -14.56 -12.38
CA VAL A 125 -1.10 -15.42 -11.98
C VAL A 125 -1.54 -16.76 -11.38
N VAL A 126 -0.64 -17.73 -11.37
CA VAL A 126 -0.85 -19.03 -10.74
C VAL A 126 -0.58 -18.94 -9.24
N HIS A 127 -1.63 -19.03 -8.43
CA HIS A 127 -1.49 -18.99 -6.97
C HIS A 127 -1.05 -20.32 -6.37
N THR A 128 -0.14 -20.25 -5.39
CA THR A 128 0.41 -21.43 -4.72
C THR A 128 0.36 -21.31 -3.20
N PRO A 129 0.50 -22.43 -2.44
CA PRO A 129 0.58 -22.36 -0.98
C PRO A 129 1.74 -21.51 -0.42
N ARG A 130 2.71 -21.09 -1.24
CA ARG A 130 3.83 -20.24 -0.83
C ARG A 130 3.41 -18.84 -0.42
N GLU A 131 2.23 -18.40 -0.87
CA GLU A 131 1.64 -17.10 -0.50
C GLU A 131 1.03 -17.10 0.90
N ARG A 132 0.94 -18.26 1.57
CA ARG A 132 0.35 -18.35 2.91
C ARG A 132 1.31 -17.82 3.97
N TRP A 133 0.73 -17.31 5.06
CA TRP A 133 1.49 -16.95 6.26
C TRP A 133 2.19 -18.18 6.86
N PRO A 134 3.44 -18.06 7.38
CA PRO A 134 4.25 -16.85 7.50
C PRO A 134 4.96 -16.48 6.19
N TYR A 135 4.79 -15.23 5.75
CA TYR A 135 5.34 -14.72 4.49
C TYR A 135 6.86 -14.75 4.47
N ARG A 136 7.43 -15.12 3.32
CA ARG A 136 8.88 -15.17 3.06
C ARG A 136 9.15 -14.77 1.62
N GLY A 137 10.41 -14.50 1.30
CA GLY A 137 10.83 -14.27 -0.08
C GLY A 137 10.15 -13.05 -0.71
N ALA A 138 9.87 -13.15 -2.00
CA ALA A 138 9.13 -12.16 -2.76
C ALA A 138 7.74 -11.86 -2.16
N VAL A 139 7.05 -12.85 -1.58
CA VAL A 139 5.71 -12.66 -0.98
C VAL A 139 5.76 -11.64 0.17
N LEU A 140 6.74 -11.78 1.07
CA LEU A 140 6.93 -10.83 2.16
C LEU A 140 7.23 -9.42 1.62
N ALA A 141 8.11 -9.33 0.64
CA ALA A 141 8.52 -8.06 0.07
C ALA A 141 7.37 -7.35 -0.67
N VAL A 142 6.47 -8.07 -1.35
CA VAL A 142 5.25 -7.50 -1.94
C VAL A 142 4.31 -6.97 -0.86
N HIS A 143 4.06 -7.72 0.21
CA HIS A 143 3.23 -7.23 1.33
C HIS A 143 3.81 -5.97 2.00
N LEU A 144 5.13 -5.89 2.14
CA LEU A 144 5.81 -4.70 2.65
C LEU A 144 5.66 -3.51 1.68
N ALA A 145 5.82 -3.74 0.37
CA ALA A 145 5.61 -2.71 -0.64
C ALA A 145 4.16 -2.19 -0.65
N ARG A 146 3.16 -3.09 -0.54
CA ARG A 146 1.75 -2.72 -0.36
C ARG A 146 1.52 -1.87 0.89
N GLU A 147 2.19 -2.20 1.99
CA GLU A 147 2.06 -1.44 3.24
C GLU A 147 2.62 -0.02 3.12
N VAL A 148 3.67 0.19 2.29
CA VAL A 148 4.14 1.54 1.96
C VAL A 148 3.03 2.39 1.34
N SER A 149 2.24 1.82 0.41
CA SER A 149 1.09 2.51 -0.18
C SER A 149 0.02 2.87 0.85
N VAL A 150 -0.26 1.97 1.81
CA VAL A 150 -1.21 2.24 2.91
C VAL A 150 -0.70 3.40 3.77
N LEU A 151 0.59 3.40 4.15
CA LEU A 151 1.17 4.47 4.96
C LEU A 151 1.20 5.81 4.25
N LEU A 152 1.48 5.84 2.94
CA LEU A 152 1.38 7.06 2.13
C LEU A 152 -0.07 7.57 2.05
N GLY A 153 -1.05 6.67 1.98
CA GLY A 153 -2.47 7.02 2.10
C GLY A 153 -2.80 7.66 3.45
N ALA A 154 -2.28 7.11 4.55
CA ALA A 154 -2.46 7.66 5.89
C ALA A 154 -1.81 9.05 6.03
N LEU A 155 -0.62 9.25 5.46
CA LEU A 155 0.02 10.57 5.39
C LEU A 155 -0.80 11.57 4.57
N THR A 156 -1.44 11.11 3.50
CA THR A 156 -2.34 11.95 2.70
C THR A 156 -3.54 12.42 3.52
N LEU A 157 -4.15 11.54 4.32
CA LEU A 157 -5.23 11.91 5.24
C LEU A 157 -4.75 12.93 6.29
N LEU A 158 -3.55 12.72 6.85
CA LEU A 158 -2.94 13.65 7.80
C LEU A 158 -2.73 15.04 7.19
N PHE A 159 -2.08 15.13 6.03
CA PHE A 159 -1.83 16.42 5.41
C PHE A 159 -3.13 17.10 4.93
N THR A 160 -4.13 16.33 4.52
CA THR A 160 -5.46 16.87 4.21
C THR A 160 -6.10 17.49 5.45
N TYR A 161 -6.04 16.81 6.59
CA TYR A 161 -6.55 17.33 7.86
C TYR A 161 -5.82 18.60 8.32
N LEU A 162 -4.48 18.60 8.25
CA LEU A 162 -3.67 19.76 8.60
C LEU A 162 -3.95 20.94 7.67
N LEU A 163 -4.09 20.70 6.36
CA LEU A 163 -4.45 21.71 5.39
C LEU A 163 -5.83 22.30 5.67
N ALA A 164 -6.82 21.46 6.01
CA ALA A 164 -8.16 21.93 6.35
C ALA A 164 -8.14 22.86 7.58
N ARG A 165 -7.32 22.56 8.59
CA ARG A 165 -7.14 23.41 9.78
C ARG A 165 -6.49 24.75 9.46
N GLU A 166 -5.54 24.75 8.54
CA GLU A 166 -4.83 25.98 8.13
C GLU A 166 -5.74 26.90 7.30
N VAL A 167 -6.51 26.32 6.36
CA VAL A 167 -7.34 27.10 5.43
C VAL A 167 -8.67 27.54 6.05
N LEU A 168 -9.18 26.82 7.06
CA LEU A 168 -10.47 27.10 7.72
C LEU A 168 -10.32 27.19 9.25
N PRO A 169 -9.53 28.15 9.79
CA PRO A 169 -9.19 28.20 11.21
C PRO A 169 -10.40 28.43 12.14
N ASP A 170 -11.44 29.10 11.64
CA ASP A 170 -12.63 29.46 12.43
C ASP A 170 -13.78 28.44 12.31
N ARG A 171 -13.60 27.34 11.57
CA ARG A 171 -14.62 26.30 11.44
C ARG A 171 -14.23 25.05 12.25
N PRO A 172 -15.13 24.52 13.08
CA PRO A 172 -14.90 23.23 13.71
C PRO A 172 -14.88 22.13 12.63
N LEU A 173 -13.87 21.26 12.70
CA LEU A 173 -13.74 20.05 11.89
C LEU A 173 -14.29 18.84 12.65
#